data_AF-A0A923XZW9-F1
#
_entry.id   AF-A0A923XZW9-F1
#
_cell.length_a   1.000
_cell.length_b   1.000
_cell.length_c   1.000
_cell.angle_alpha   90.00
_cell.angle_beta   90.00
_cell.angle_gamma   90.00
#
_symmetry.space_group_name_H-M   'P 1'
#
loop_
_entity.id
_entity.type
_entity.pdbx_description
1 polymer ?
#
loop_
_entity_poly.entity_id
_entity_poly.type
_entity_poly.pdbx_seq_one_letter_code
_entity_poly.pdbx_strand_id
1 'polypeptide(L)'
;DKVLGISGKTNDETEFRPFYSASDITAAGENHPAYYTIHRRMRQRNEKERLRGVRTSYLGSEVYLSLVDSMQAPYAADLTQLAVSGLCTNRDLPLLLSTAGKDAFHLPDGGPVLGISTVVAPTRPRPTIAQGETAWRLISHLSLNYLSITDKEGRQGGAEALRELIGLYAPSGDRVINKQLEALRGVSTRPIVRRMTDEVLSTAVRGLEIKLDFDESFFDGSGVYVLASVLERFFRKYVTINSFTETVLTTQQRGEITRWRPESGLGRMI
;
A
#
# COMPACT_ATOMS: atom_id res chain seq x y z
N ASP A 1 0.98 6.49 -18.39
CA ASP A 1 -0.37 6.32 -18.95
C ASP A 1 -0.34 6.01 -20.43
N LYS A 2 0.49 6.70 -21.23
CA LYS A 2 0.66 6.39 -22.65
C LYS A 2 2.08 6.68 -23.12
N VAL A 3 2.60 5.84 -24.03
CA VAL A 3 3.90 6.02 -24.69
C VAL A 3 3.70 5.85 -26.19
N LEU A 4 4.02 6.89 -26.95
CA LEU A 4 3.98 6.89 -28.42
C LEU A 4 5.38 7.16 -28.95
N GLY A 5 5.80 6.34 -29.91
CA GLY A 5 6.97 6.61 -30.73
C GLY A 5 6.59 7.30 -32.02
N ILE A 6 7.36 8.30 -32.43
CA ILE A 6 7.14 9.06 -33.66
C ILE A 6 8.34 8.84 -34.59
N SER A 7 8.06 8.30 -35.78
CA SER A 7 9.08 8.12 -36.83
C SER A 7 9.46 9.47 -37.44
N GLY A 8 10.77 9.73 -37.59
CA GLY A 8 11.26 10.98 -38.16
C GLY A 8 11.04 11.12 -39.67
N LYS A 9 10.78 10.02 -40.39
CA LYS A 9 10.65 10.03 -41.86
C LYS A 9 9.20 10.12 -42.32
N THR A 10 8.31 9.39 -41.67
CA THR A 10 6.90 9.29 -42.06
C THR A 10 5.97 10.01 -41.09
N ASN A 11 6.47 10.43 -39.93
CA ASN A 11 5.66 10.93 -38.81
C ASN A 11 4.58 9.94 -38.37
N ASP A 12 4.79 8.65 -38.65
CA ASP A 12 3.92 7.58 -38.19
C ASP A 12 4.08 7.40 -36.67
N GLU A 13 2.94 7.19 -36.02
CA GLU A 13 2.86 6.95 -34.59
C GLU A 13 2.81 5.44 -34.31
N THR A 14 3.80 4.95 -33.57
CA THR A 14 3.81 3.59 -33.03
C THR A 14 3.46 3.64 -31.56
N GLU A 15 2.34 3.04 -31.18
CA GLU A 15 1.96 2.91 -29.78
C GLU A 15 2.80 1.84 -29.08
N PHE A 16 3.41 2.15 -27.94
CA PHE A 16 4.04 1.15 -27.09
C PHE A 16 3.08 0.78 -25.96
N ARG A 17 2.78 -0.51 -25.81
CA ARG A 17 1.90 -1.00 -24.74
C ARG A 17 2.71 -1.34 -23.47
N PRO A 18 2.15 -1.21 -22.26
CA PRO A 18 2.85 -1.63 -21.05
C PRO A 18 3.05 -3.15 -21.07
N PHE A 19 4.29 -3.61 -20.92
CA PHE A 19 4.61 -5.04 -20.96
C PHE A 19 3.87 -5.87 -19.89
N TYR A 20 3.69 -5.31 -18.70
CA TYR A 20 2.94 -5.95 -17.60
C TYR A 20 1.47 -5.51 -17.59
N SER A 21 0.78 -5.64 -18.73
CA SER A 21 -0.66 -5.39 -18.83
C SER A 21 -1.46 -6.63 -18.41
N ALA A 22 -2.67 -6.43 -17.86
CA ALA A 22 -3.56 -7.54 -17.53
C ALA A 22 -4.21 -8.18 -18.77
N SER A 23 -4.18 -7.50 -19.92
CA SER A 23 -4.78 -7.96 -21.19
C SER A 23 -3.90 -8.95 -21.95
N ASP A 24 -2.58 -8.82 -21.85
CA ASP A 24 -1.65 -9.50 -22.78
C ASP A 24 -1.12 -10.84 -22.24
N ILE A 25 -1.49 -11.24 -21.02
CA ILE A 25 -1.08 -12.51 -20.39
C ILE A 25 -2.06 -13.66 -20.71
N THR A 26 -3.13 -13.40 -21.46
CA THR A 26 -4.05 -14.45 -21.91
C THR A 26 -3.64 -14.97 -23.29
N ALA A 27 -3.75 -16.28 -23.52
CA ALA A 27 -3.52 -16.90 -24.83
C ALA A 27 -4.48 -16.41 -25.94
N ALA A 28 -5.46 -15.57 -25.58
CA ALA A 28 -6.43 -14.92 -26.46
C ALA A 28 -6.16 -13.42 -26.66
N GLY A 29 -5.08 -12.87 -26.08
CA GLY A 29 -4.69 -11.48 -26.26
C GLY A 29 -4.13 -11.22 -27.65
N GLU A 30 -4.46 -10.05 -28.23
CA GLU A 30 -3.82 -9.58 -29.45
C GLU A 30 -2.32 -9.38 -29.19
N ASN A 31 -1.47 -10.15 -29.87
CA ASN A 31 -0.02 -9.95 -29.81
C ASN A 31 0.34 -8.59 -30.40
N HIS A 32 0.59 -7.60 -29.54
CA HIS A 32 1.14 -6.32 -29.96
C HIS A 32 2.66 -6.47 -30.17
N PRO A 33 3.29 -5.84 -31.18
CA PRO A 33 4.72 -5.99 -31.42
C PRO A 33 5.59 -5.10 -30.50
N ALA A 34 5.08 -3.93 -30.11
CA ALA A 34 5.83 -2.92 -29.38
C ALA A 34 5.36 -2.77 -27.93
N TYR A 35 6.30 -2.89 -27.00
CA TYR A 35 6.07 -2.78 -25.56
C TYR A 35 7.05 -1.83 -24.89
N TYR A 36 6.63 -1.28 -23.75
CA TYR A 36 7.52 -0.58 -22.83
C TYR A 36 7.48 -1.18 -21.44
N THR A 37 8.60 -1.09 -20.74
CA THR A 37 8.71 -1.36 -19.30
C THR A 37 9.17 -0.09 -18.58
N ILE A 38 8.78 0.00 -17.31
CA ILE A 38 9.16 1.11 -16.43
C ILE A 38 10.02 0.56 -15.30
N HIS A 39 11.18 1.16 -15.09
CA HIS A 39 12.05 0.87 -13.96
C HIS A 39 12.24 2.10 -13.09
N ARG A 40 11.87 2.04 -11.80
CA ARG A 40 12.02 3.15 -10.85
C ARG A 40 13.21 2.92 -9.92
N ARG A 41 14.12 3.89 -9.82
CA ARG A 41 15.26 3.87 -8.87
C ARG A 41 15.19 5.02 -7.91
N MET A 42 15.62 4.81 -6.67
CA MET A 42 15.84 5.93 -5.74
C MET A 42 16.99 6.77 -6.26
N ARG A 43 16.81 8.09 -6.21
CA ARG A 43 17.82 9.03 -6.67
C ARG A 43 19.02 9.00 -5.73
N GLN A 44 20.21 8.92 -6.28
CA GLN A 44 21.45 9.11 -5.52
C GLN A 44 21.84 10.59 -5.53
N ARG A 45 22.46 11.05 -4.45
CA ARG A 45 22.95 12.43 -4.36
C ARG A 45 24.16 12.60 -5.27
N ASN A 46 24.16 13.66 -6.07
CA ASN A 46 25.35 14.04 -6.84
C ASN A 46 26.43 14.62 -5.92
N GLU A 47 27.71 14.54 -6.34
CA GLU A 47 28.84 15.06 -5.54
C GLU A 47 28.68 16.53 -5.16
N LYS A 48 28.20 17.36 -6.09
CA LYS A 48 27.94 18.79 -5.84
C LYS A 48 26.88 19.02 -4.74
N GLU A 49 25.85 18.17 -4.68
CA GLU A 49 24.79 18.24 -3.63
C GLU A 49 25.32 17.77 -2.28
N ARG A 50 26.29 16.84 -2.25
CA ARG A 50 26.95 16.41 -1.02
C ARG A 50 27.80 17.54 -0.43
N LEU A 51 28.43 18.35 -1.27
CA LEU A 51 29.32 19.46 -0.85
C LEU A 51 28.57 20.75 -0.48
N ARG A 52 27.51 21.11 -1.21
CA ARG A 52 26.79 22.39 -1.01
C ARG A 52 25.56 22.29 -0.11
N GLY A 53 25.24 21.10 0.38
CA GLY A 53 24.02 20.85 1.14
C GLY A 53 22.78 20.70 0.24
N VAL A 54 21.69 20.21 0.83
CA VAL A 54 20.43 19.93 0.13
C VAL A 54 19.32 20.86 0.60
N ARG A 55 18.42 21.26 -0.30
CA ARG A 55 17.25 22.09 0.02
C ARG A 55 16.27 21.37 0.96
N THR A 56 16.09 20.06 0.76
CA THR A 56 15.24 19.20 1.57
C THR A 56 15.88 17.82 1.76
N SER A 57 15.41 17.06 2.75
CA SER A 57 15.88 15.69 2.99
C SER A 57 15.27 14.66 2.04
N TYR A 58 14.25 15.02 1.25
CA TYR A 58 13.55 14.13 0.33
C TYR A 58 14.26 14.11 -1.04
N LEU A 59 14.86 12.98 -1.39
CA LEU A 59 15.56 12.80 -2.68
C LEU A 59 14.62 12.46 -3.84
N GLY A 60 13.55 11.72 -3.54
CA GLY A 60 12.64 11.17 -4.54
C GLY A 60 13.23 10.02 -5.35
N SER A 61 12.54 9.70 -6.44
CA SER A 61 12.90 8.60 -7.34
C SER A 61 12.97 9.08 -8.79
N GLU A 62 13.76 8.37 -9.58
CA GLU A 62 13.84 8.52 -11.03
C GLU A 62 13.16 7.32 -11.69
N VAL A 63 12.56 7.59 -12.85
CA VAL A 63 11.84 6.61 -13.65
C VAL A 63 12.56 6.51 -14.98
N TYR A 64 12.94 5.29 -15.34
CA TYR A 64 13.54 4.95 -16.62
C TYR A 64 12.50 4.18 -17.44
N LEU A 65 12.43 4.51 -18.73
CA LEU A 65 11.57 3.87 -19.70
C LEU A 65 12.45 3.03 -20.62
N SER A 66 12.12 1.75 -20.78
CA SER A 66 12.78 0.86 -21.73
C SER A 66 11.78 0.42 -22.77
N LEU A 67 12.14 0.53 -24.04
CA LEU A 67 11.30 0.19 -25.19
C LEU A 67 11.80 -1.10 -25.84
N VAL A 68 10.86 -1.93 -26.26
CA VAL A 68 11.14 -3.17 -26.99
C VAL A 68 10.10 -3.31 -28.10
N ASP A 69 10.55 -3.51 -29.33
CA ASP A 69 9.73 -3.89 -30.47
C ASP A 69 10.20 -5.24 -31.01
N SER A 70 9.30 -6.23 -31.05
CA SER A 70 9.60 -7.58 -31.54
C SER A 70 9.85 -7.62 -33.05
N MET A 71 9.28 -6.68 -33.81
CA MET A 71 9.45 -6.61 -35.26
C MET A 71 10.75 -5.89 -35.64
N GLN A 72 11.25 -4.99 -34.77
CA GLN A 72 12.48 -4.24 -34.99
C GLN A 72 13.23 -4.04 -33.66
N ALA A 73 14.01 -5.03 -33.24
CA ALA A 73 14.69 -4.99 -31.94
C ALA A 73 15.90 -4.02 -31.93
N PRO A 74 16.09 -3.20 -30.87
CA PRO A 74 15.20 -2.99 -29.72
C PRO A 74 14.01 -2.05 -30.03
N TYR A 75 14.12 -1.18 -31.03
CA TYR A 75 13.03 -0.38 -31.59
C TYR A 75 13.41 0.05 -33.01
N ALA A 76 12.45 0.59 -33.75
CA ALA A 76 12.66 1.00 -35.13
C ALA A 76 13.76 2.06 -35.29
N ALA A 77 14.63 1.91 -36.30
CA ALA A 77 15.79 2.79 -36.50
C ALA A 77 15.41 4.22 -36.91
N ASP A 78 14.20 4.42 -37.41
CA ASP A 78 13.62 5.71 -37.78
C ASP A 78 12.84 6.38 -36.64
N LEU A 79 12.74 5.74 -35.46
CA LEU A 79 12.16 6.33 -34.26
C LEU A 79 13.02 7.52 -33.79
N THR A 80 12.46 8.72 -33.77
CA THR A 80 13.19 9.95 -33.41
C THR A 80 12.68 10.63 -32.15
N GLN A 81 11.39 10.52 -31.87
CA GLN A 81 10.77 11.19 -30.72
C GLN A 81 9.87 10.23 -29.96
N LEU A 82 9.72 10.53 -28.66
CA LEU A 82 8.80 9.84 -27.77
C LEU A 82 7.84 10.86 -27.16
N ALA A 83 6.54 10.67 -27.40
CA ALA A 83 5.50 11.38 -26.68
C ALA A 83 5.05 10.52 -25.48
N VAL A 84 5.34 11.00 -24.28
CA VAL A 84 5.06 10.29 -23.02
C VAL A 84 4.02 11.08 -22.23
N SER A 85 2.92 10.42 -21.91
CA SER A 85 1.89 10.93 -20.99
C SER A 85 1.96 10.18 -19.66
N GLY A 86 2.10 10.92 -18.56
CA GLY A 86 2.15 10.34 -17.23
C GLY A 86 1.75 11.30 -16.13
N LEU A 87 1.26 10.73 -15.04
CA LEU A 87 0.99 11.45 -13.80
C LEU A 87 2.30 11.81 -13.10
N CYS A 88 2.47 13.10 -12.83
CA CYS A 88 3.65 13.65 -12.17
C CYS A 88 3.28 14.30 -10.81
N THR A 89 4.27 14.38 -9.92
CA THR A 89 4.14 15.06 -8.63
C THR A 89 5.35 15.97 -8.40
N ASN A 90 5.16 17.01 -7.58
CA ASN A 90 6.18 18.05 -7.32
C ASN A 90 7.20 17.67 -6.24
N ARG A 91 7.46 16.36 -6.05
CA ARG A 91 8.48 15.80 -5.12
C ARG A 91 8.46 16.45 -3.74
N ASP A 92 9.50 17.23 -3.41
CA ASP A 92 9.74 17.87 -2.13
C ASP A 92 9.06 19.23 -1.97
N LEU A 93 8.39 19.74 -3.02
CA LEU A 93 7.66 21.00 -2.95
C LEU A 93 6.69 21.09 -1.78
N PRO A 94 5.94 20.04 -1.37
CA PRO A 94 5.08 20.11 -0.19
C PRO A 94 5.80 20.47 1.10
N LEU A 95 7.11 20.20 1.21
CA LEU A 95 7.93 20.57 2.38
C LEU A 95 8.29 22.06 2.41
N LEU A 96 8.10 22.75 1.29
CA LEU A 96 8.50 24.13 1.05
C LEU A 96 7.30 25.07 0.97
N LEU A 97 6.08 24.52 0.93
CA LEU A 97 4.85 25.30 0.91
C LEU A 97 4.63 25.94 2.28
N SER A 98 4.59 27.27 2.30
CA SER A 98 4.01 28.00 3.43
C SER A 98 2.48 27.92 3.29
N THR A 99 1.86 27.00 4.01
CA THR A 99 0.39 26.86 4.06
C THR A 99 -0.26 27.75 5.12
N ALA A 100 0.55 28.53 5.85
CA ALA A 100 0.09 29.52 6.81
C ALA A 100 -0.08 30.88 6.12
N GLY A 101 -1.24 31.11 5.49
CA GLY A 101 -1.58 32.40 4.88
C GLY A 101 -2.98 32.41 4.29
N LYS A 102 -3.68 33.55 4.37
CA LYS A 102 -5.05 33.71 3.80
C LYS A 102 -5.07 33.66 2.26
N ASP A 103 -3.92 33.90 1.62
CA ASP A 103 -3.76 33.92 0.16
C ASP A 103 -2.93 32.73 -0.37
N ALA A 104 -2.90 31.61 0.36
CA ALA A 104 -2.11 30.43 -0.06
C ALA A 104 -2.69 29.74 -1.30
N PHE A 105 -3.97 29.98 -1.63
CA PHE A 105 -4.69 29.31 -2.70
C PHE A 105 -5.45 30.32 -3.56
N HIS A 106 -5.31 30.19 -4.88
CA HIS A 106 -6.03 30.98 -5.86
C HIS A 106 -6.80 30.03 -6.78
N LEU A 107 -8.03 30.39 -7.11
CA LEU A 107 -8.89 29.63 -8.01
C LEU A 107 -8.72 30.20 -9.44
N PRO A 108 -8.08 29.47 -10.38
CA PRO A 108 -7.74 30.03 -11.71
C PRO A 108 -8.95 30.46 -12.52
N ASP A 109 -10.02 29.66 -12.49
CA ASP A 109 -11.24 29.89 -13.27
C ASP A 109 -12.24 30.83 -12.56
N GLY A 110 -11.92 31.28 -11.35
CA GLY A 110 -12.81 32.09 -10.52
C GLY A 110 -14.06 31.35 -10.02
N GLY A 111 -14.90 32.05 -9.27
CA GLY A 111 -16.15 31.52 -8.70
C GLY A 111 -16.49 32.14 -7.35
N PRO A 112 -17.74 31.98 -6.86
CA PRO A 112 -18.18 32.54 -5.58
C PRO A 112 -17.62 31.71 -4.41
N VAL A 113 -16.34 31.92 -4.09
CA VAL A 113 -15.64 31.26 -2.97
C VAL A 113 -15.14 32.33 -2.00
N LEU A 114 -15.53 32.23 -0.72
CA LEU A 114 -15.17 33.19 0.32
C LEU A 114 -13.70 33.05 0.79
N GLY A 115 -13.14 31.83 0.70
CA GLY A 115 -11.75 31.56 1.01
C GLY A 115 -11.42 30.07 0.90
N ILE A 116 -10.15 29.76 0.65
CA ILE A 116 -9.65 28.38 0.56
C ILE A 116 -8.53 28.23 1.59
N SER A 117 -8.62 27.22 2.43
CA SER A 117 -7.63 26.94 3.47
C SER A 117 -7.43 25.45 3.67
N THR A 118 -6.24 25.05 4.08
CA THR A 118 -5.94 23.68 4.51
C THR A 118 -6.35 23.46 5.96
N VAL A 119 -7.16 22.44 6.24
CA VAL A 119 -7.51 22.02 7.61
C VAL A 119 -6.27 21.49 8.35
N VAL A 120 -5.41 20.77 7.62
CA VAL A 120 -4.14 20.24 8.13
C VAL A 120 -3.06 20.55 7.10
N ALA A 121 -1.85 20.84 7.58
CA ALA A 121 -0.70 21.06 6.70
C ALA A 121 -0.46 19.85 5.78
N PRO A 122 0.00 20.06 4.53
CA PRO A 122 0.35 18.98 3.62
C PRO A 122 1.30 17.98 4.26
N THR A 123 1.03 16.70 4.04
CA THR A 123 1.88 15.64 4.57
C THR A 123 3.23 15.65 3.87
N ARG A 124 4.26 15.23 4.61
CA ARG A 124 5.61 15.08 4.04
C ARG A 124 5.58 14.00 2.96
N PRO A 125 6.20 14.23 1.78
CA PRO A 125 6.29 13.21 0.75
C PRO A 125 7.07 12.01 1.28
N ARG A 126 6.54 10.81 1.02
CA ARG A 126 7.16 9.54 1.42
C ARG A 126 7.74 8.83 0.20
N PRO A 127 8.96 8.29 0.27
CA PRO A 127 9.51 7.50 -0.82
C PRO A 127 8.73 6.18 -0.98
N THR A 128 8.91 5.53 -2.13
CA THR A 128 8.35 4.19 -2.33
C THR A 128 9.01 3.18 -1.39
N ILE A 129 8.20 2.31 -0.78
CA ILE A 129 8.65 1.21 0.08
C ILE A 129 9.08 -0.04 -0.72
N ALA A 130 8.78 -0.06 -2.02
CA ALA A 130 8.98 -1.23 -2.89
C ALA A 130 10.40 -1.32 -3.46
N GLN A 131 11.44 -1.19 -2.62
CA GLN A 131 12.83 -1.40 -3.03
C GLN A 131 13.61 -2.26 -2.03
N GLY A 132 14.58 -3.00 -2.56
CA GLY A 132 15.54 -3.79 -1.76
C GLY A 132 14.87 -4.85 -0.89
N GLU A 133 15.35 -4.98 0.34
CA GLU A 133 14.89 -5.98 1.30
C GLU A 133 13.42 -5.79 1.69
N THR A 134 12.94 -4.56 1.83
CA THR A 134 11.54 -4.26 2.17
C THR A 134 10.58 -4.79 1.09
N ALA A 135 10.95 -4.70 -0.19
CA ALA A 135 10.17 -5.29 -1.28
C ALA A 135 10.07 -6.81 -1.14
N TRP A 136 11.18 -7.48 -0.82
CA TRP A 136 11.17 -8.93 -0.57
C TRP A 136 10.32 -9.30 0.64
N ARG A 137 10.41 -8.56 1.74
CA ARG A 137 9.55 -8.78 2.92
C ARG A 137 8.06 -8.59 2.58
N LEU A 138 7.72 -7.61 1.74
CA LEU A 138 6.35 -7.41 1.24
C LEU A 138 5.88 -8.56 0.33
N ILE A 139 6.76 -9.11 -0.52
CA ILE A 139 6.45 -10.28 -1.35
C ILE A 139 6.24 -11.51 -0.46
N SER A 140 7.16 -11.77 0.48
CA SER A 140 7.00 -12.83 1.47
C SER A 140 5.70 -12.69 2.25
N HIS A 141 5.31 -11.44 2.57
CA HIS A 141 4.04 -11.16 3.21
C HIS A 141 2.81 -11.56 2.38
N LEU A 142 2.85 -11.43 1.05
CA LEU A 142 1.76 -11.90 0.19
C LEU A 142 1.64 -13.43 0.15
N SER A 143 2.76 -14.14 0.36
CA SER A 143 2.80 -15.61 0.45
C SER A 143 2.50 -16.17 1.84
N LEU A 144 2.32 -15.31 2.86
CA LEU A 144 2.16 -15.76 4.24
C LEU A 144 0.88 -16.59 4.39
N ASN A 145 1.10 -17.87 4.70
CA ASN A 145 0.08 -18.72 5.28
C ASN A 145 -0.12 -18.32 6.74
N TYR A 146 -1.38 -18.13 7.12
CA TYR A 146 -1.88 -17.72 8.44
C TYR A 146 -1.27 -18.47 9.65
N LEU A 147 -0.64 -19.63 9.40
CA LEU A 147 0.02 -20.48 10.39
C LEU A 147 1.10 -19.76 11.22
N SER A 148 1.84 -18.82 10.63
CA SER A 148 2.90 -18.09 11.35
C SER A 148 2.39 -17.15 12.45
N ILE A 149 1.14 -16.67 12.35
CA ILE A 149 0.50 -15.85 13.39
C ILE A 149 -0.11 -16.73 14.50
N THR A 150 -0.38 -18.00 14.18
CA THR A 150 -1.00 -18.97 15.10
C THR A 150 -0.02 -19.83 15.88
N ASP A 151 1.29 -19.67 15.65
CA ASP A 151 2.25 -20.64 16.17
C ASP A 151 2.27 -20.63 17.69
N LYS A 152 2.19 -21.83 18.26
CA LYS A 152 1.71 -22.10 19.62
C LYS A 152 2.76 -21.82 20.71
N GLU A 153 3.90 -21.26 20.34
CA GLU A 153 5.01 -20.95 21.25
C GLU A 153 4.85 -19.56 21.87
N GLY A 154 3.82 -19.43 22.71
CA GLY A 154 3.63 -18.27 23.60
C GLY A 154 2.91 -17.07 22.98
N ARG A 155 2.21 -16.31 23.83
CA ARG A 155 1.44 -15.11 23.45
C ARG A 155 2.27 -14.02 22.74
N GLN A 156 3.60 -14.07 22.90
CA GLN A 156 4.52 -13.05 22.41
C GLN A 156 4.95 -13.26 20.95
N GLY A 157 5.13 -14.51 20.49
CA GLY A 157 5.58 -14.81 19.13
C GLY A 157 4.60 -14.31 18.05
N GLY A 158 3.29 -14.54 18.25
CA GLY A 158 2.26 -14.04 17.33
C GLY A 158 2.15 -12.50 17.30
N ALA A 159 2.41 -11.84 18.43
CA ALA A 159 2.42 -10.38 18.50
C ALA A 159 3.67 -9.77 17.84
N GLU A 160 4.83 -10.42 17.96
CA GLU A 160 6.06 -10.03 17.25
C GLU A 160 5.88 -10.13 15.75
N ALA A 161 5.40 -11.28 15.26
CA ALA A 161 5.14 -11.48 13.84
C ALA A 161 4.16 -10.44 13.28
N LEU A 162 3.07 -10.15 14.01
CA LEU A 162 2.11 -9.13 13.58
C LEU A 162 2.69 -7.70 13.64
N ARG A 163 3.54 -7.38 14.63
CA ARG A 163 4.24 -6.09 14.69
C ARG A 163 5.21 -5.92 13.53
N GLU A 164 5.98 -6.94 13.18
CA GLU A 164 6.86 -6.91 12.01
C GLU A 164 6.06 -6.73 10.72
N LEU A 165 4.94 -7.45 10.59
CA LEU A 165 4.03 -7.36 9.46
C LEU A 165 3.48 -5.94 9.28
N ILE A 166 2.90 -5.36 10.32
CA ILE A 166 2.33 -4.00 10.25
C ILE A 166 3.46 -2.96 10.11
N GLY A 167 4.62 -3.23 10.72
CA GLY A 167 5.82 -2.40 10.65
C GLY A 167 6.33 -2.17 9.22
N LEU A 168 6.07 -3.09 8.28
CA LEU A 168 6.39 -2.88 6.86
C LEU A 168 5.65 -1.69 6.23
N TYR A 169 4.48 -1.33 6.76
CA TYR A 169 3.67 -0.20 6.31
C TYR A 169 3.93 1.08 7.11
N ALA A 170 4.64 0.97 8.23
CA ALA A 170 5.00 2.11 9.06
C ALA A 170 6.08 2.96 8.36
N PRO A 171 5.91 4.28 8.29
CA PRO A 171 6.93 5.19 7.79
C PRO A 171 8.20 5.07 8.64
N SER A 172 9.35 4.96 7.97
CA SER A 172 10.63 4.90 8.66
C SER A 172 10.86 6.13 9.54
N GLY A 173 11.19 5.91 10.81
CA GLY A 173 11.52 6.97 11.77
C GLY A 173 10.33 7.60 12.49
N ASP A 174 9.10 7.15 12.25
CA ASP A 174 7.93 7.62 13.00
C ASP A 174 7.85 6.95 14.38
N ARG A 175 8.35 7.64 15.40
CA ARG A 175 8.40 7.14 16.78
C ARG A 175 7.00 6.92 17.37
N VAL A 176 5.99 7.70 16.95
CA VAL A 176 4.63 7.57 17.46
C VAL A 176 4.03 6.26 16.98
N ILE A 177 4.15 5.98 15.68
CA ILE A 177 3.66 4.73 15.10
C ILE A 177 4.41 3.53 15.70
N ASN A 178 5.73 3.60 15.85
CA ASN A 178 6.49 2.50 16.47
C ASN A 178 6.04 2.21 17.91
N LYS A 179 5.79 3.25 18.71
CA LYS A 179 5.21 3.08 20.06
C LYS A 179 3.82 2.44 20.00
N GLN A 180 2.96 2.87 19.08
CA GLN A 180 1.64 2.27 18.90
C GLN A 180 1.72 0.81 18.44
N LEU A 181 2.75 0.41 17.68
CA LEU A 181 2.98 -0.98 17.33
C LEU A 181 3.44 -1.80 18.53
N GLU A 182 4.35 -1.26 19.36
CA GLU A 182 4.78 -1.89 20.62
C GLU A 182 3.64 -2.09 21.62
N ALA A 183 2.56 -1.33 21.48
CA ALA A 183 1.34 -1.49 22.26
C ALA A 183 0.65 -2.85 22.05
N LEU A 184 0.86 -3.52 20.91
CA LEU A 184 0.36 -4.87 20.68
C LEU A 184 1.18 -5.86 21.51
N ARG A 185 0.59 -6.32 22.63
CA ARG A 185 1.26 -7.20 23.59
C ARG A 185 1.08 -8.67 23.28
N GLY A 186 -0.07 -9.02 22.71
CA GLY A 186 -0.43 -10.41 22.51
C GLY A 186 -1.38 -10.61 21.34
N VAL A 187 -1.16 -11.69 20.62
CA VAL A 187 -2.12 -12.23 19.67
C VAL A 187 -2.35 -13.67 20.06
N SER A 188 -3.60 -14.06 20.24
CA SER A 188 -3.96 -15.45 20.51
C SER A 188 -5.12 -15.86 19.65
N THR A 189 -5.04 -17.09 19.14
CA THR A 189 -6.05 -17.64 18.24
C THR A 189 -6.61 -18.92 18.81
N ARG A 190 -7.93 -19.13 18.68
CA ARG A 190 -8.55 -20.41 19.05
C ARG A 190 -9.62 -20.81 18.03
N PRO A 191 -9.75 -22.11 17.71
CA PRO A 191 -10.82 -22.58 16.84
C PRO A 191 -12.17 -22.40 17.56
N ILE A 192 -13.17 -21.90 16.84
CA ILE A 192 -14.54 -21.73 17.33
C ILE A 192 -15.55 -22.24 16.31
N VAL A 193 -16.75 -22.56 16.80
CA VAL A 193 -17.89 -22.93 15.95
C VAL A 193 -18.99 -21.92 16.20
N ARG A 194 -19.55 -21.39 15.11
CA ARG A 194 -20.71 -20.50 15.14
C ARG A 194 -21.76 -21.04 14.19
N ARG A 195 -23.04 -20.85 14.54
CA ARG A 195 -24.12 -21.01 13.58
C ARG A 195 -24.15 -19.75 12.72
N MET A 196 -23.95 -19.93 11.42
CA MET A 196 -24.10 -18.86 10.44
C MET A 196 -25.36 -19.15 9.65
N THR A 197 -26.20 -18.13 9.52
CA THR A 197 -27.41 -18.18 8.72
C THR A 197 -27.08 -17.55 7.38
N ASP A 198 -27.13 -18.35 6.32
CA ASP A 198 -27.28 -17.82 4.96
C ASP A 198 -28.78 -17.68 4.66
N GLU A 199 -29.15 -16.99 3.57
CA GLU A 199 -30.55 -16.67 3.22
C GLU A 199 -31.50 -17.89 3.25
N VAL A 200 -30.97 -19.11 3.09
CA VAL A 200 -31.74 -20.36 2.99
C VAL A 200 -31.48 -21.35 4.14
N LEU A 201 -30.28 -21.38 4.74
CA LEU A 201 -29.85 -22.45 5.66
C LEU A 201 -29.03 -21.91 6.84
N SER A 202 -29.28 -22.48 8.03
CA SER A 202 -28.46 -22.25 9.23
C SER A 202 -27.49 -23.41 9.44
N THR A 203 -26.22 -23.21 9.10
CA THR A 203 -25.18 -24.24 9.19
C THR A 203 -24.19 -23.91 10.32
N ALA A 204 -23.70 -24.96 10.99
CA ALA A 204 -22.58 -24.83 11.92
C ALA A 204 -21.27 -24.73 11.13
N VAL A 205 -20.67 -23.56 11.13
CA VAL A 205 -19.40 -23.29 10.43
C VAL A 205 -18.26 -23.32 11.46
N ARG A 206 -17.11 -23.85 11.07
CA ARG A 206 -15.87 -23.74 11.85
C ARG A 206 -15.15 -22.46 11.44
N GLY A 207 -14.71 -21.70 12.42
CA GLY A 207 -13.96 -20.48 12.21
C GLY A 207 -12.88 -20.31 13.25
N LEU A 208 -12.25 -19.15 13.23
CA LEU A 208 -11.17 -18.82 14.13
C LEU A 208 -11.48 -17.53 14.90
N GLU A 209 -11.37 -17.59 16.22
CA GLU A 209 -11.35 -16.39 17.05
C GLU A 209 -9.92 -15.87 17.12
N ILE A 210 -9.73 -14.58 16.87
CA ILE A 210 -8.47 -13.86 16.95
C ILE A 210 -8.61 -12.82 18.05
N LYS A 211 -7.93 -13.04 19.17
CA LYS A 211 -7.90 -12.10 20.29
C LYS A 211 -6.63 -11.26 20.21
N LEU A 212 -6.81 -9.96 20.15
CA LEU A 212 -5.76 -8.95 20.16
C LEU A 212 -5.69 -8.30 21.55
N ASP A 213 -4.51 -8.32 22.16
CA ASP A 213 -4.22 -7.72 23.45
C ASP A 213 -3.36 -6.46 23.27
N PHE A 214 -3.91 -5.31 23.65
CA PHE A 214 -3.25 -4.02 23.54
C PHE A 214 -3.06 -3.33 24.90
N ASP A 215 -1.99 -2.56 24.99
CA ASP A 215 -1.73 -1.63 26.09
C ASP A 215 -2.14 -0.20 25.68
N GLU A 216 -3.24 0.31 26.26
CA GLU A 216 -3.78 1.65 25.93
C GLU A 216 -2.80 2.78 26.25
N SER A 217 -1.84 2.56 27.15
CA SER A 217 -0.88 3.58 27.60
C SER A 217 0.01 4.11 26.47
N PHE A 218 0.13 3.36 25.37
CA PHE A 218 0.97 3.72 24.22
C PHE A 218 0.24 4.54 23.15
N PHE A 219 -1.07 4.78 23.32
CA PHE A 219 -1.89 5.42 22.29
C PHE A 219 -2.15 6.92 22.53
N ASP A 220 -1.60 7.55 23.58
CA ASP A 220 -1.59 9.02 23.82
C ASP A 220 -2.88 9.76 23.36
N GLY A 221 -4.07 9.24 23.72
CA GLY A 221 -5.38 9.83 23.40
C GLY A 221 -6.00 9.43 22.06
N SER A 222 -5.27 8.74 21.19
CA SER A 222 -5.84 8.01 20.04
C SER A 222 -6.47 6.69 20.50
N GLY A 223 -7.56 6.25 19.87
CA GLY A 223 -8.24 5.02 20.25
C GLY A 223 -7.64 3.79 19.59
N VAL A 224 -7.30 2.76 20.37
CA VAL A 224 -6.88 1.42 19.87
C VAL A 224 -7.90 0.82 18.91
N TYR A 225 -9.18 1.16 19.11
CA TYR A 225 -10.31 0.67 18.34
C TYR A 225 -10.15 0.82 16.82
N VAL A 226 -9.59 1.93 16.34
CA VAL A 226 -9.45 2.16 14.89
C VAL A 226 -8.44 1.18 14.28
N LEU A 227 -7.28 1.01 14.92
CA LEU A 227 -6.29 0.03 14.48
C LEU A 227 -6.87 -1.38 14.51
N ALA A 228 -7.53 -1.76 15.60
CA ALA A 228 -8.16 -3.06 15.74
C ALA A 228 -9.24 -3.31 14.66
N SER A 229 -10.03 -2.28 14.31
CA SER A 229 -11.03 -2.36 13.23
C SER A 229 -10.40 -2.57 11.85
N VAL A 230 -9.22 -1.97 11.60
CA VAL A 230 -8.47 -2.20 10.35
C VAL A 230 -7.90 -3.62 10.33
N LEU A 231 -7.36 -4.09 11.45
CA LEU A 231 -6.84 -5.46 11.57
C LEU A 231 -7.94 -6.51 11.42
N GLU A 232 -9.12 -6.23 11.95
CA GLU A 232 -10.28 -7.09 11.78
C GLU A 232 -10.63 -7.28 10.29
N ARG A 233 -10.70 -6.18 9.53
CA ARG A 233 -10.89 -6.23 8.06
C ARG A 233 -9.75 -6.91 7.34
N PHE A 234 -8.53 -6.75 7.84
CA PHE A 234 -7.35 -7.44 7.30
C PHE A 234 -7.50 -8.96 7.47
N PHE A 235 -7.82 -9.45 8.67
CA PHE A 235 -7.97 -10.89 8.93
C PHE A 235 -9.09 -11.53 8.11
N ARG A 236 -10.20 -10.82 7.88
CA ARG A 236 -11.29 -11.28 7.01
C ARG A 236 -10.83 -11.65 5.60
N LYS A 237 -9.81 -10.97 5.07
CA LYS A 237 -9.29 -11.24 3.71
C LYS A 237 -8.50 -12.54 3.61
N TYR A 238 -7.99 -13.07 4.72
CA TYR A 238 -7.17 -14.28 4.76
C TYR A 238 -7.95 -15.52 5.19
N VAL A 239 -9.28 -15.41 5.29
CA VAL A 239 -10.17 -16.53 5.63
C VAL A 239 -10.28 -17.49 4.43
N THR A 240 -10.13 -18.79 4.69
CA THR A 240 -10.33 -19.84 3.68
C THR A 240 -11.81 -19.94 3.29
N ILE A 241 -12.07 -20.47 2.09
CA ILE A 241 -13.44 -20.78 1.64
C ILE A 241 -14.12 -21.68 2.70
N ASN A 242 -15.35 -21.35 3.08
CA ASN A 242 -16.16 -22.03 4.11
C ASN A 242 -15.67 -21.92 5.57
N SER A 243 -14.93 -20.85 5.89
CA SER A 243 -14.55 -20.49 7.25
C SER A 243 -14.98 -19.05 7.56
N PHE A 244 -14.85 -18.64 8.83
CA PHE A 244 -15.04 -17.25 9.27
C PHE A 244 -13.96 -16.85 10.27
N THR A 245 -13.78 -15.55 10.46
CA THR A 245 -12.97 -14.99 11.55
C THR A 245 -13.83 -14.17 12.49
N GLU A 246 -13.55 -14.26 13.78
CA GLU A 246 -14.14 -13.43 14.83
C GLU A 246 -12.99 -12.72 15.54
N THR A 247 -12.92 -11.38 15.42
CA THR A 247 -11.86 -10.62 16.08
C THR A 247 -12.36 -10.08 17.43
N VAL A 248 -11.52 -10.18 18.45
CA VAL A 248 -11.79 -9.68 19.81
C VAL A 248 -10.68 -8.72 20.20
N LEU A 249 -11.04 -7.47 20.48
CA LEU A 249 -10.14 -6.48 21.04
C LEU A 249 -10.24 -6.50 22.56
N THR A 250 -9.10 -6.75 23.20
CA THR A 250 -8.94 -6.62 24.65
C THR A 250 -7.80 -5.68 25.00
N THR A 251 -7.95 -4.95 26.11
CA THR A 251 -6.89 -4.11 26.66
C THR A 251 -6.58 -4.47 28.09
N GLN A 252 -5.34 -4.22 28.52
CA GLN A 252 -4.92 -4.51 29.90
C GLN A 252 -5.69 -3.68 30.93
N GLN A 253 -6.10 -2.48 30.53
CA GLN A 253 -6.77 -1.50 31.39
C GLN A 253 -8.28 -1.77 31.53
N ARG A 254 -8.95 -2.22 30.45
CA ARG A 254 -10.43 -2.29 30.40
C ARG A 254 -10.99 -3.69 30.15
N GLY A 255 -10.14 -4.67 29.82
CA GLY A 255 -10.59 -6.00 29.42
C GLY A 255 -11.14 -6.00 28.00
N GLU A 256 -12.25 -6.71 27.74
CA GLU A 256 -12.85 -6.77 26.41
C GLU A 256 -13.55 -5.47 26.03
N ILE A 257 -13.03 -4.79 25.01
CA ILE A 257 -13.61 -3.54 24.49
C ILE A 257 -14.64 -3.84 23.41
N THR A 258 -14.30 -4.74 22.48
CA THR A 258 -15.15 -5.01 21.32
C THR A 258 -14.90 -6.41 20.80
N ARG A 259 -15.99 -7.04 20.37
CA ARG A 259 -16.01 -8.27 19.60
C ARG A 259 -16.76 -8.01 18.31
N TRP A 260 -16.04 -8.11 17.19
CA TRP A 260 -16.68 -7.98 15.88
C TRP A 260 -17.44 -9.27 15.56
N ARG A 261 -18.58 -9.12 14.86
CA ARG A 261 -19.40 -10.26 14.49
C ARG A 261 -18.63 -11.18 13.52
N PRO A 262 -18.83 -12.50 13.61
CA PRO A 262 -18.25 -13.43 12.65
C PRO A 262 -18.85 -13.15 11.27
N GLU A 263 -18.02 -12.76 10.33
CA GLU A 263 -18.41 -12.56 8.93
C GLU A 263 -17.68 -13.56 8.03
N SER A 264 -18.37 -13.99 6.98
CA SER A 264 -17.80 -14.84 5.96
C SER A 264 -16.70 -14.10 5.21
N GLY A 265 -15.64 -14.81 4.81
CA GLY A 265 -14.60 -14.24 3.97
C GLY A 265 -15.14 -13.76 2.62
N LEU A 266 -14.32 -13.03 1.85
CA LEU A 266 -14.67 -12.56 0.50
C LEU A 266 -14.85 -13.69 -0.53
N GLY A 267 -14.44 -14.91 -0.19
CA GLY A 267 -14.73 -16.10 -0.99
C GLY A 267 -16.20 -16.50 -0.82
N ARG A 268 -16.95 -16.49 -1.92
CA ARG A 268 -18.34 -16.96 -1.95
C ARG A 268 -18.40 -18.39 -1.38
N MET A 269 -19.20 -18.62 -0.34
CA MET A 269 -19.45 -19.99 0.14
C MET A 269 -20.23 -20.75 -0.95
N ILE A 270 -19.95 -22.04 -1.07
CA ILE A 270 -20.62 -22.97 -1.99
C ILE A 270 -21.99 -23.32 -1.45
#